data_AF-A0A2N7W3T4-F1
#
_entry.id   AF-A0A2N7W3T4-F1
#
_cell.length_a   1.000
_cell.length_b   1.000
_cell.length_c   1.000
_cell.angle_alpha   90.00
_cell.angle_beta   90.00
_cell.angle_gamma   90.00
#
_symmetry.space_group_name_H-M   'P 1'
#
loop_
_entity.id
_entity.type
_entity.pdbx_description
1 polymer ?
#
loop_
_entity_poly.entity_id
_entity_poly.type
_entity_poly.pdbx_seq_one_letter_code
_entity_poly.pdbx_strand_id
1 'polypeptide(L)'
;MQNLLTTVLARAESQHGFCLGGAQNSTGVQRPAALLLTGVINENKFRSLLRQQMPFKDPTVPYGHGEFSHRIQWYCVIKRAQAFDTQGIAWADLYEWVGTQAHTQAQNWDEEGWANEGLWDALFDRNKYGRDGFNGPYNTAALTDFRSPENLHEHLTTHANMKTDCPLLSTFLAVREAKRTNTAIRVSTAYINDYATKKVFGSGVTYAQLSDSDKTQIDTVVAGKTLLPQPTQQQTPDTVMQKLSALFGGLWW
;
A
#
# COMPACT_ATOMS: atom_id res chain seq x y z
N MET A 1 -18.99 -8.06 16.21
CA MET A 1 -18.72 -7.52 14.85
C MET A 1 -17.28 -7.84 14.46
N GLN A 2 -17.06 -9.00 13.85
CA GLN A 2 -15.79 -9.39 13.24
C GLN A 2 -15.89 -9.14 11.72
N ASN A 3 -14.76 -8.74 11.13
CA ASN A 3 -14.52 -8.49 9.70
C ASN A 3 -14.63 -7.01 9.28
N LEU A 4 -13.83 -6.16 9.93
CA LEU A 4 -13.34 -4.94 9.28
C LEU A 4 -12.62 -5.34 7.98
N LEU A 5 -12.70 -4.54 6.92
CA LEU A 5 -11.98 -4.75 5.65
C LEU A 5 -10.51 -5.13 5.88
N THR A 6 -9.86 -4.50 6.86
CA THR A 6 -8.49 -4.81 7.27
C THR A 6 -8.28 -6.27 7.67
N THR A 7 -9.24 -6.91 8.33
CA THR A 7 -9.19 -8.33 8.70
C THR A 7 -9.33 -9.24 7.48
N VAL A 8 -10.22 -8.90 6.54
CA VAL A 8 -10.42 -9.68 5.30
C VAL A 8 -9.15 -9.64 4.46
N LEU A 9 -8.60 -8.45 4.24
CA LEU A 9 -7.36 -8.26 3.49
C LEU A 9 -6.18 -8.94 4.19
N ALA A 10 -5.99 -8.72 5.49
CA ALA A 10 -4.89 -9.34 6.25
C ALA A 10 -4.95 -10.88 6.22
N ARG A 11 -6.16 -11.46 6.33
CA ARG A 11 -6.32 -12.92 6.21
C ARG A 11 -5.91 -13.40 4.81
N ALA A 12 -6.37 -12.73 3.76
CA ALA A 12 -6.02 -13.11 2.40
C ALA A 12 -4.51 -12.98 2.17
N GLU A 13 -3.89 -11.88 2.59
CA GLU A 13 -2.45 -11.66 2.51
C GLU A 13 -1.66 -12.76 3.26
N SER A 14 -1.98 -13.05 4.52
CA SER A 14 -1.33 -14.14 5.26
C SER A 14 -1.48 -15.51 4.59
N GLN A 15 -2.64 -15.80 3.99
CA GLN A 15 -2.88 -17.07 3.30
C GLN A 15 -2.03 -17.24 2.04
N HIS A 16 -1.55 -16.16 1.44
CA HIS A 16 -0.78 -16.19 0.19
C HIS A 16 0.68 -15.74 0.39
N GLY A 17 1.19 -15.89 1.63
CA GLY A 17 2.62 -15.77 1.95
C GLY A 17 3.10 -14.35 2.28
N PHE A 18 2.23 -13.34 2.31
CA PHE A 18 2.65 -11.97 2.57
C PHE A 18 3.12 -11.79 4.02
N CYS A 19 4.15 -10.96 4.19
CA CYS A 19 4.70 -10.59 5.48
C CYS A 19 3.86 -9.51 6.14
N LEU A 20 3.08 -9.86 7.16
CA LEU A 20 2.33 -8.90 7.98
C LEU A 20 3.07 -8.59 9.28
N GLY A 21 3.09 -7.33 9.66
CA GLY A 21 3.56 -6.91 10.97
C GLY A 21 2.56 -7.26 12.08
N GLY A 22 2.97 -7.08 13.34
CA GLY A 22 2.10 -7.18 14.50
C GLY A 22 1.54 -5.82 14.90
N ALA A 23 0.22 -5.64 14.88
CA ALA A 23 -0.44 -4.53 15.56
C ALA A 23 -1.06 -5.01 16.87
N GLN A 24 -0.74 -4.34 17.97
CA GLN A 24 -1.35 -4.62 19.26
C GLN A 24 -2.68 -3.86 19.37
N ASN A 25 -3.75 -4.56 19.75
CA ASN A 25 -5.01 -3.90 20.05
C ASN A 25 -5.02 -3.39 21.51
N SER A 26 -6.10 -2.70 21.91
CA SER A 26 -6.27 -2.19 23.29
C SER A 26 -6.31 -3.27 24.37
N THR A 27 -6.44 -4.55 23.99
CA THR A 27 -6.44 -5.70 24.91
C THR A 27 -5.09 -6.42 24.94
N GLY A 28 -4.05 -5.83 24.33
CA GLY A 28 -2.71 -6.41 24.29
C GLY A 28 -2.53 -7.55 23.27
N VAL A 29 -3.57 -7.95 22.55
CA VAL A 29 -3.54 -9.05 21.58
C VAL A 29 -2.93 -8.56 20.28
N GLN A 30 -1.86 -9.22 19.84
CA GLN A 30 -1.26 -8.97 18.53
C GLN A 30 -2.14 -9.51 17.41
N ARG A 31 -2.29 -8.73 16.34
CA ARG A 31 -3.00 -9.12 15.13
C ARG A 31 -2.13 -8.82 13.90
N PRO A 32 -2.17 -9.68 12.87
CA PRO A 32 -1.53 -9.39 11.60
C PRO A 32 -2.05 -8.06 11.03
N ALA A 33 -1.13 -7.18 10.65
CA ALA A 33 -1.45 -5.87 10.11
C ALA A 33 -0.45 -5.47 9.02
N ALA A 34 -0.98 -4.90 7.94
CA ALA A 34 -0.19 -4.24 6.92
C ALA A 34 0.56 -3.04 7.51
N LEU A 35 1.73 -2.75 6.94
CA LEU A 35 2.54 -1.58 7.28
C LEU A 35 1.73 -0.30 7.11
N LEU A 36 2.00 0.71 7.94
CA LEU A 36 1.39 2.02 7.80
C LEU A 36 2.43 3.01 7.29
N LEU A 37 2.22 3.53 6.08
CA LEU A 37 3.02 4.65 5.55
C LEU A 37 2.46 5.95 6.13
N THR A 38 3.31 6.75 6.76
CA THR A 38 2.90 8.03 7.36
C THR A 38 3.07 9.22 6.41
N GLY A 39 3.65 8.99 5.24
CA GLY A 39 3.80 9.99 4.19
C GLY A 39 4.45 9.40 2.95
N VAL A 40 4.75 10.26 1.97
CA VAL A 40 5.44 9.89 0.73
C VAL A 40 6.86 9.41 1.04
N ILE A 41 7.17 8.17 0.73
CA ILE A 41 8.51 7.58 0.86
C ILE A 41 9.25 7.66 -0.48
N ASN A 42 10.58 7.64 -0.45
CA ASN A 42 11.36 7.57 -1.69
C ASN A 42 11.27 6.16 -2.32
N GLU A 43 11.53 6.09 -3.62
CA GLU A 43 11.47 4.87 -4.44
C GLU A 43 12.31 3.72 -3.85
N ASN A 44 13.51 3.98 -3.35
CA ASN A 44 14.43 2.95 -2.85
C ASN A 44 13.88 2.31 -1.58
N LYS A 45 13.32 3.14 -0.67
CA LYS A 45 12.63 2.66 0.52
C LYS A 45 11.38 1.90 0.13
N PHE A 46 10.60 2.40 -0.82
CA PHE A 46 9.40 1.73 -1.30
C PHE A 46 9.71 0.33 -1.86
N ARG A 47 10.67 0.24 -2.81
CA ARG A 47 11.13 -1.04 -3.38
C ARG A 47 11.69 -1.97 -2.29
N SER A 48 12.36 -1.43 -1.27
CA SER A 48 12.80 -2.23 -0.12
C SER A 48 11.64 -2.82 0.68
N LEU A 49 10.52 -2.11 0.84
CA LEU A 49 9.32 -2.65 1.48
C LEU A 49 8.67 -3.75 0.64
N LEU A 50 8.65 -3.59 -0.69
CA LEU A 50 8.11 -4.60 -1.62
C LEU A 50 8.96 -5.88 -1.61
N ARG A 51 10.30 -5.77 -1.53
CA ARG A 51 11.21 -6.92 -1.30
C ARG A 51 10.95 -7.67 0.00
N GLN A 52 10.46 -6.98 1.02
CA GLN A 52 10.07 -7.63 2.27
C GLN A 52 8.71 -8.32 2.17
N GLN A 53 8.05 -8.28 1.00
CA GLN A 53 6.74 -8.87 0.75
C GLN A 53 5.67 -8.32 1.70
N MET A 54 5.85 -7.06 2.13
CA MET A 54 4.99 -6.40 3.11
C MET A 54 3.92 -5.57 2.40
N PRO A 55 2.63 -5.92 2.52
CA PRO A 55 1.57 -5.03 2.09
C PRO A 55 1.52 -3.84 3.05
N PHE A 56 1.09 -2.70 2.52
CA PHE A 56 1.02 -1.44 3.24
C PHE A 56 -0.35 -0.78 3.07
N LYS A 57 -0.68 0.11 4.00
CA LYS A 57 -1.78 1.05 3.86
C LYS A 57 -1.29 2.27 3.11
N ASP A 58 -2.06 2.67 2.12
CA ASP A 58 -1.76 3.85 1.34
C ASP A 58 -1.74 5.07 2.25
N PRO A 59 -0.71 5.94 2.12
CA PRO A 59 -0.70 7.17 2.86
C PRO A 59 -1.98 7.94 2.51
N THR A 60 -2.58 8.58 3.51
CA THR A 60 -3.68 9.51 3.24
C THR A 60 -3.07 10.77 2.63
N VAL A 61 -2.74 10.71 1.34
CA VAL A 61 -2.33 11.88 0.55
C VAL A 61 -3.61 12.67 0.22
N PRO A 62 -3.59 14.02 0.14
CA PRO A 62 -4.76 14.88 -0.12
C PRO A 62 -5.49 14.66 -1.48
N TYR A 63 -5.46 13.46 -2.05
CA TYR A 63 -5.66 13.21 -3.46
C TYR A 63 -6.57 12.04 -3.81
N GLY A 64 -7.14 11.35 -2.81
CA GLY A 64 -8.36 10.57 -3.01
C GLY A 64 -8.21 9.14 -3.53
N HIS A 65 -7.02 8.52 -3.50
CA HIS A 65 -6.91 7.07 -3.76
C HIS A 65 -7.30 6.18 -2.57
N GLY A 66 -7.62 6.69 -1.37
CA GLY A 66 -8.07 5.91 -0.20
C GLY A 66 -7.02 4.99 0.44
N GLU A 67 -7.15 4.65 1.74
CA GLU A 67 -6.07 3.96 2.51
C GLU A 67 -5.84 2.47 2.16
N PHE A 68 -6.64 1.90 1.26
CA PHE A 68 -6.72 0.45 1.03
C PHE A 68 -6.62 0.04 -0.44
N SER A 69 -6.45 0.97 -1.37
CA SER A 69 -6.70 0.69 -2.78
C SER A 69 -5.70 -0.29 -3.37
N HIS A 70 -4.40 -0.15 -3.06
CA HIS A 70 -3.42 -1.13 -3.52
C HIS A 70 -3.67 -2.53 -2.96
N ARG A 71 -4.07 -2.63 -1.69
CA ARG A 71 -4.42 -3.92 -1.08
C ARG A 71 -5.68 -4.54 -1.68
N ILE A 72 -6.66 -3.72 -2.06
CA ILE A 72 -7.87 -4.19 -2.76
C ILE A 72 -7.51 -4.66 -4.17
N GLN A 73 -6.66 -3.94 -4.92
CA GLN A 73 -6.19 -4.38 -6.23
C GLN A 73 -5.54 -5.77 -6.13
N TRP A 74 -4.61 -5.96 -5.21
CA TRP A 74 -3.96 -7.25 -4.99
C TRP A 74 -4.95 -8.34 -4.56
N TYR A 75 -5.91 -8.03 -3.68
CA TYR A 75 -6.97 -8.96 -3.33
C TYR A 75 -7.77 -9.42 -4.57
N CYS A 76 -8.11 -8.49 -5.47
CA CYS A 76 -8.83 -8.80 -6.71
C CYS A 76 -7.97 -9.67 -7.64
N VAL A 77 -6.68 -9.37 -7.80
CA VAL A 77 -5.76 -10.17 -8.62
C VAL A 77 -5.67 -11.60 -8.09
N ILE A 78 -5.41 -11.77 -6.78
CA ILE A 78 -5.35 -13.07 -6.11
C ILE A 78 -6.64 -13.87 -6.33
N LYS A 79 -7.81 -13.22 -6.15
CA LYS A 79 -9.11 -13.90 -6.31
C LYS A 79 -9.44 -14.24 -7.75
N ARG A 80 -9.01 -13.45 -8.72
CA ARG A 80 -9.34 -13.65 -10.13
C ARG A 80 -8.40 -14.63 -10.82
N ALA A 81 -7.12 -14.62 -10.44
CA ALA A 81 -6.08 -15.35 -11.14
C ALA A 81 -5.64 -16.61 -10.35
N GLN A 82 -6.62 -17.41 -9.93
CA GLN A 82 -6.43 -18.73 -9.28
C GLN A 82 -5.52 -19.68 -10.09
N ALA A 83 -5.32 -19.42 -11.38
CA ALA A 83 -4.39 -20.17 -12.23
C ALA A 83 -2.93 -20.10 -11.74
N PHE A 84 -2.50 -19.04 -11.06
CA PHE A 84 -1.12 -18.95 -10.54
C PHE A 84 -0.87 -19.93 -9.39
N ASP A 85 -1.88 -20.28 -8.60
CA ASP A 85 -1.75 -21.25 -7.52
C ASP A 85 -1.30 -22.63 -8.05
N THR A 86 -1.66 -22.95 -9.31
CA THR A 86 -1.28 -24.22 -9.96
C THR A 86 0.16 -24.27 -10.45
N GLN A 87 0.85 -23.12 -10.53
CA GLN A 87 2.23 -23.03 -11.01
C GLN A 87 3.26 -23.06 -9.87
N GLY A 88 2.80 -23.18 -8.62
CA GLY A 88 3.68 -23.25 -7.43
C GLY A 88 4.42 -21.95 -7.15
N ILE A 89 3.90 -20.81 -7.60
CA ILE A 89 4.44 -19.46 -7.35
C ILE A 89 3.66 -18.88 -6.17
N ALA A 90 4.35 -18.42 -5.12
CA ALA A 90 3.68 -17.71 -4.06
C ALA A 90 3.35 -16.28 -4.51
N TRP A 91 2.16 -15.78 -4.16
CA TRP A 91 1.75 -14.43 -4.51
C TRP A 91 2.66 -13.34 -3.93
N ALA A 92 3.23 -13.61 -2.75
CA ALA A 92 4.21 -12.75 -2.12
C ALA A 92 5.48 -12.56 -2.98
N ASP A 93 5.93 -13.61 -3.67
CA ASP A 93 7.07 -13.53 -4.58
C ASP A 93 6.72 -12.75 -5.86
N LEU A 94 5.51 -12.92 -6.39
CA LEU A 94 5.03 -12.11 -7.51
C LEU A 94 4.91 -10.62 -7.12
N TYR A 95 4.44 -10.34 -5.91
CA TYR A 95 4.37 -8.99 -5.36
C TYR A 95 5.75 -8.33 -5.26
N GLU A 96 6.73 -9.05 -4.71
CA GLU A 96 8.13 -8.59 -4.69
C GLU A 96 8.67 -8.37 -6.10
N TRP A 97 8.45 -9.33 -7.01
CA TRP A 97 8.94 -9.23 -8.37
C TRP A 97 8.38 -7.99 -9.07
N VAL A 98 7.05 -7.79 -9.07
CA VAL A 98 6.41 -6.60 -9.65
C VAL A 98 6.97 -5.32 -9.03
N GLY A 99 7.09 -5.29 -7.70
CA GLY A 99 7.59 -4.11 -6.98
C GLY A 99 9.06 -3.76 -7.25
N THR A 100 9.85 -4.72 -7.70
CA THR A 100 11.30 -4.55 -7.87
C THR A 100 11.74 -4.38 -9.31
N GLN A 101 10.84 -4.58 -10.29
CA GLN A 101 11.14 -4.31 -11.70
C GLN A 101 11.17 -2.80 -11.93
N ALA A 102 12.37 -2.24 -12.10
CA ALA A 102 12.59 -0.87 -12.54
C ALA A 102 12.83 -0.84 -14.06
N HIS A 103 12.60 0.32 -14.69
CA HIS A 103 13.07 0.51 -16.07
C HIS A 103 14.59 0.45 -16.14
N THR A 104 15.11 -0.28 -17.12
CA THR A 104 16.55 -0.43 -17.32
C THR A 104 17.13 0.64 -18.23
N GLN A 105 16.33 1.27 -19.10
CA GLN A 105 16.74 2.37 -19.97
C GLN A 105 15.56 3.33 -20.26
N ALA A 106 15.74 4.62 -20.02
CA ALA A 106 14.86 5.67 -20.52
C ALA A 106 15.20 5.91 -21.99
N GLN A 107 14.43 5.34 -22.93
CA GLN A 107 14.59 5.67 -24.34
C GLN A 107 13.89 6.99 -24.65
N ASN A 108 14.63 8.10 -24.67
CA ASN A 108 14.33 9.36 -25.37
C ASN A 108 13.12 10.21 -24.90
N TRP A 109 12.55 9.99 -23.71
CA TRP A 109 11.37 10.72 -23.23
C TRP A 109 11.68 11.28 -21.84
N ASP A 110 11.62 12.62 -21.67
CA ASP A 110 11.91 13.41 -20.45
C ASP A 110 12.42 12.57 -19.26
N GLU A 111 13.75 12.41 -19.21
CA GLU A 111 14.49 11.33 -18.57
C GLU A 111 14.24 11.16 -17.05
N GLU A 112 13.81 12.21 -16.37
CA GLU A 112 13.61 12.18 -14.91
C GLU A 112 12.34 11.44 -14.48
N GLY A 113 11.29 11.45 -15.32
CA GLY A 113 10.02 10.82 -14.98
C GLY A 113 10.09 9.30 -15.07
N TRP A 114 10.69 8.76 -16.13
CA TRP A 114 10.72 7.31 -16.38
C TRP A 114 11.74 6.54 -15.55
N ALA A 115 12.86 7.17 -15.20
CA ALA A 115 13.95 6.50 -14.48
C ALA A 115 13.55 6.00 -13.09
N ASN A 116 12.55 6.64 -12.48
CA ASN A 116 12.12 6.34 -11.12
C ASN A 116 10.96 5.32 -11.07
N GLU A 117 10.27 5.14 -12.20
CA GLU A 117 9.07 4.31 -12.34
C GLU A 117 9.44 2.86 -12.68
N GLY A 118 8.45 1.98 -12.65
CA GLY A 118 8.63 0.58 -12.98
C GLY A 118 7.33 -0.17 -13.23
N LEU A 119 7.39 -1.49 -13.10
CA LEU A 119 6.24 -2.34 -13.37
C LEU A 119 5.11 -2.13 -12.35
N TRP A 120 5.45 -1.78 -11.11
CA TRP A 120 4.47 -1.39 -10.09
C TRP A 120 3.59 -0.24 -10.58
N ASP A 121 4.20 0.83 -11.08
CA ASP A 121 3.50 2.05 -11.47
C ASP A 121 2.63 1.81 -12.71
N ALA A 122 3.09 0.95 -13.62
CA ALA A 122 2.32 0.53 -14.79
C ALA A 122 1.06 -0.30 -14.45
N LEU A 123 1.14 -1.15 -13.41
CA LEU A 123 0.11 -2.15 -13.10
C LEU A 123 -0.80 -1.77 -11.94
N PHE A 124 -0.32 -1.00 -10.98
CA PHE A 124 -1.01 -0.76 -9.71
C PHE A 124 -1.08 0.71 -9.29
N ASP A 125 -0.22 1.58 -9.83
CA ASP A 125 -0.16 3.00 -9.45
C ASP A 125 -0.26 3.97 -10.64
N ARG A 126 -1.16 3.68 -11.60
CA ARG A 126 -1.40 4.58 -12.73
C ARG A 126 -2.02 5.90 -12.26
N ASN A 127 -1.48 7.02 -12.73
CA ASN A 127 -2.03 8.34 -12.43
C ASN A 127 -3.22 8.70 -13.34
N LYS A 128 -4.18 9.48 -12.82
CA LYS A 128 -5.21 10.09 -13.67
C LYS A 128 -4.56 11.12 -14.60
N TYR A 129 -4.95 11.10 -15.87
CA TYR A 129 -4.47 12.08 -16.85
C TYR A 129 -4.91 13.50 -16.50
N GLY A 130 -4.01 14.47 -16.71
CA GLY A 130 -4.32 15.89 -16.58
C GLY A 130 -4.18 16.41 -15.15
N ARG A 131 -3.38 15.75 -14.31
CA ARG A 131 -3.11 16.21 -12.95
C ARG A 131 -1.74 16.88 -12.85
N ASP A 132 -1.77 18.19 -12.59
CA ASP A 132 -0.56 18.99 -12.44
C ASP A 132 0.36 18.41 -11.35
N GLY A 133 1.63 18.15 -11.70
CA GLY A 133 2.65 17.61 -10.79
C GLY A 133 2.61 16.10 -10.54
N PHE A 134 1.66 15.37 -11.13
CA PHE A 134 1.54 13.91 -10.97
C PHE A 134 1.40 13.15 -12.30
N ASN A 135 1.40 13.88 -13.42
CA ASN A 135 1.44 13.23 -14.73
C ASN A 135 2.79 12.53 -14.91
N GLY A 136 2.72 11.24 -15.18
CA GLY A 136 3.87 10.41 -15.50
C GLY A 136 3.65 9.60 -16.77
N PRO A 137 4.55 8.68 -17.09
CA PRO A 137 4.42 7.83 -18.27
C PRO A 137 3.20 6.90 -18.22
N TYR A 138 2.73 6.58 -17.02
CA TYR A 138 1.64 5.65 -16.78
C TYR A 138 0.29 6.30 -16.54
N ASN A 139 0.02 7.44 -17.16
CA ASN A 139 -1.27 8.11 -17.04
C ASN A 139 -2.42 7.32 -17.69
N THR A 140 -3.63 7.42 -17.14
CA THR A 140 -4.84 6.86 -17.73
C THR A 140 -5.97 7.90 -17.73
N ALA A 141 -6.70 7.99 -18.85
CA ALA A 141 -7.90 8.80 -18.97
C ALA A 141 -9.19 8.00 -18.68
N ALA A 142 -9.10 6.66 -18.62
CA ALA A 142 -10.25 5.79 -18.45
C ALA A 142 -10.56 5.60 -16.96
N LEU A 143 -11.72 6.07 -16.50
CA LEU A 143 -12.18 5.90 -15.10
C LEU A 143 -12.37 4.44 -14.68
N THR A 144 -12.49 3.52 -15.64
CA THR A 144 -12.60 2.08 -15.40
C THR A 144 -11.25 1.37 -15.39
N ASP A 145 -10.15 2.10 -15.57
CA ASP A 145 -8.80 1.54 -15.45
C ASP A 145 -8.39 1.46 -13.97
N PHE A 146 -8.69 0.32 -13.35
CA PHE A 146 -8.41 0.05 -11.94
C PHE A 146 -6.95 -0.27 -11.64
N ARG A 147 -6.04 -0.18 -12.63
CA ARG A 147 -4.61 -0.04 -12.37
C ARG A 147 -4.28 1.33 -11.77
N SER A 148 -5.20 2.29 -11.86
CA SER A 148 -5.16 3.51 -11.07
C SER A 148 -5.89 3.31 -9.73
N PRO A 149 -5.22 3.49 -8.58
CA PRO A 149 -5.85 3.31 -7.28
C PRO A 149 -6.89 4.39 -7.00
N GLU A 150 -6.74 5.59 -7.61
CA GLU A 150 -7.73 6.67 -7.56
C GLU A 150 -9.02 6.31 -8.28
N ASN A 151 -8.93 5.75 -9.49
CA ASN A 151 -10.09 5.29 -10.24
C ASN A 151 -10.80 4.16 -9.51
N LEU A 152 -10.06 3.20 -8.95
CA LEU A 152 -10.65 2.12 -8.17
C LEU A 152 -11.37 2.67 -6.93
N HIS A 153 -10.73 3.57 -6.18
CA HIS A 153 -11.34 4.16 -4.99
C HIS A 153 -12.60 4.94 -5.30
N GLU A 154 -12.54 5.81 -6.31
CA GLU A 154 -13.68 6.58 -6.78
C GLU A 154 -14.80 5.65 -7.21
N HIS A 155 -14.51 4.63 -8.04
CA HIS A 155 -15.51 3.67 -8.48
C HIS A 155 -16.21 2.98 -7.29
N LEU A 156 -15.44 2.48 -6.31
CA LEU A 156 -15.99 1.80 -5.14
C LEU A 156 -16.85 2.71 -4.24
N THR A 157 -16.62 4.03 -4.25
CA THR A 157 -17.27 4.98 -3.34
C THR A 157 -18.38 5.81 -3.97
N THR A 158 -18.29 6.12 -5.26
CA THR A 158 -19.19 7.04 -5.97
C THR A 158 -20.10 6.35 -6.98
N HIS A 159 -19.68 5.22 -7.56
CA HIS A 159 -20.44 4.58 -8.63
C HIS A 159 -21.78 4.04 -8.10
N ALA A 160 -22.88 4.38 -8.78
CA ALA A 160 -24.24 4.14 -8.28
C ALA A 160 -24.51 2.68 -7.91
N ASN A 161 -24.04 1.75 -8.74
CA ASN A 161 -24.26 0.31 -8.53
C ASN A 161 -23.43 -0.25 -7.38
N MET A 162 -22.29 0.34 -7.00
CA MET A 162 -21.44 -0.20 -5.93
C MET A 162 -22.10 -0.17 -4.55
N LYS A 163 -23.01 0.78 -4.32
CA LYS A 163 -23.83 0.81 -3.10
C LYS A 163 -24.82 -0.34 -3.04
N THR A 164 -25.18 -0.93 -4.17
CA THR A 164 -26.09 -2.09 -4.25
C THR A 164 -25.31 -3.40 -4.34
N ASP A 165 -24.23 -3.45 -5.13
CA ASP A 165 -23.45 -4.65 -5.40
C ASP A 165 -22.52 -4.99 -4.23
N CYS A 166 -21.94 -3.98 -3.58
CA CYS A 166 -21.05 -4.15 -2.42
C CYS A 166 -21.32 -3.10 -1.32
N PRO A 167 -22.55 -3.04 -0.76
CA PRO A 167 -22.99 -1.99 0.17
C PRO A 167 -22.05 -1.80 1.36
N LEU A 168 -21.57 -2.90 1.94
CA LEU A 168 -20.72 -2.87 3.12
C LEU A 168 -19.33 -2.30 2.81
N LEU A 169 -18.73 -2.69 1.68
CA LEU A 169 -17.42 -2.20 1.25
C LEU A 169 -17.49 -0.72 0.90
N SER A 170 -18.45 -0.36 0.04
CA SER A 170 -18.64 1.03 -0.42
C SER A 170 -18.88 1.97 0.76
N THR A 171 -19.79 1.60 1.68
CA THR A 171 -20.09 2.38 2.89
C THR A 171 -18.87 2.48 3.81
N PHE A 172 -18.15 1.38 4.03
CA PHE A 172 -16.96 1.39 4.87
C PHE A 172 -15.89 2.34 4.31
N LEU A 173 -15.61 2.27 3.01
CA LEU A 173 -14.62 3.13 2.36
C LEU A 173 -15.05 4.60 2.43
N ALA A 174 -16.32 4.92 2.13
CA ALA A 174 -16.84 6.28 2.22
C ALA A 174 -16.74 6.88 3.63
N VAL A 175 -17.09 6.13 4.67
CA VAL A 175 -16.95 6.57 6.08
C VAL A 175 -15.48 6.78 6.45
N ARG A 176 -14.59 5.91 5.96
CA ARG A 176 -13.14 6.05 6.20
C ARG A 176 -12.58 7.29 5.53
N GLU A 177 -12.99 7.57 4.29
CA GLU A 177 -12.57 8.76 3.54
C GLU A 177 -13.05 10.03 4.24
N ALA A 178 -14.34 10.12 4.59
CA ALA A 178 -14.89 11.28 5.30
C ALA A 178 -14.16 11.58 6.62
N LYS A 179 -13.81 10.54 7.39
CA LYS A 179 -13.00 10.69 8.62
C LYS A 179 -11.62 11.28 8.33
N ARG A 180 -11.02 10.92 7.20
CA ARG A 180 -9.67 11.32 6.81
C ARG A 180 -9.64 12.71 6.20
N THR A 181 -10.58 13.10 5.34
CA THR A 181 -10.68 14.46 4.80
C THR A 181 -10.78 15.50 5.93
N ASN A 182 -11.62 15.23 6.93
CA ASN A 182 -11.75 16.09 8.12
C ASN A 182 -10.43 16.23 8.92
N THR A 183 -9.53 15.27 8.76
CA THR A 183 -8.26 15.21 9.47
C THR A 183 -7.08 15.73 8.62
N ALA A 184 -7.14 15.55 7.30
CA ALA A 184 -6.17 16.04 6.31
C ALA A 184 -6.14 17.58 6.24
N ILE A 185 -7.20 18.25 6.69
CA ILE A 185 -7.19 19.71 6.91
C ILE A 185 -6.17 20.12 8.01
N ARG A 186 -5.58 19.15 8.75
CA ARG A 186 -4.70 19.38 9.91
C ARG A 186 -3.33 18.70 9.81
N VAL A 187 -2.72 18.55 8.62
CA VAL A 187 -1.39 17.92 8.51
C VAL A 187 -0.28 18.88 8.98
N SER A 188 -0.17 19.07 10.30
CA SER A 188 1.02 19.62 10.94
C SER A 188 1.95 18.50 11.39
N THR A 189 3.25 18.77 11.54
CA THR A 189 4.20 17.82 12.15
C THR A 189 3.71 17.33 13.51
N ALA A 190 3.10 18.21 14.31
CA ALA A 190 2.49 17.87 15.59
C ALA A 190 1.38 16.80 15.45
N TYR A 191 0.55 16.88 14.41
CA TYR A 191 -0.48 15.89 14.15
C TYR A 191 0.11 14.52 13.76
N ILE A 192 1.14 14.50 12.90
CA ILE A 192 1.81 13.26 12.49
C ILE A 192 2.48 12.59 13.70
N ASN A 193 3.16 13.39 14.54
CA ASN A 193 3.78 12.93 15.77
C ASN A 193 2.74 12.34 16.74
N ASP A 194 1.65 13.06 17.01
CA ASP A 194 0.56 12.56 17.87
C ASP A 194 -0.07 11.28 17.32
N TYR A 195 -0.22 11.18 16.00
CA TYR A 195 -0.74 9.98 15.36
C TYR A 195 0.22 8.79 15.51
N ALA A 196 1.51 9.00 15.28
CA ALA A 196 2.55 7.99 15.49
C ALA A 196 2.61 7.55 16.96
N THR A 197 2.58 8.51 17.91
CA THR A 197 2.50 8.23 19.35
C THR A 197 1.32 7.34 19.69
N LYS A 198 0.12 7.66 19.18
CA LYS A 198 -1.07 6.83 19.43
C LYS A 198 -0.95 5.41 18.88
N LYS A 199 -0.14 5.20 17.84
CA LYS A 199 0.09 3.88 17.24
C LYS A 199 1.14 3.07 17.99
N VAL A 200 2.16 3.71 18.53
CA VAL A 200 3.24 3.06 19.28
C VAL A 200 2.85 2.84 20.74
N PHE A 201 2.27 3.85 21.39
CA PHE A 201 1.99 3.87 22.84
C PHE A 201 0.49 3.74 23.20
N GLY A 202 -0.40 3.74 22.20
CA GLY A 202 -1.85 3.59 22.41
C GLY A 202 -2.63 4.91 22.43
N SER A 203 -3.96 4.83 22.33
CA SER A 203 -4.84 5.99 22.03
C SER A 203 -4.95 7.04 23.13
N GLY A 204 -4.43 6.79 24.32
CA GLY A 204 -4.47 7.72 25.47
C GLY A 204 -3.23 8.58 25.65
N VAL A 205 -2.19 8.39 24.82
CA VAL A 205 -0.90 9.09 24.95
C VAL A 205 -0.75 10.09 23.80
N THR A 206 -0.29 11.30 24.13
CA THR A 206 0.06 12.36 23.17
C THR A 206 1.57 12.53 23.10
N TYR A 207 2.08 13.05 21.98
CA TYR A 207 3.52 13.24 21.80
C TYR A 207 4.11 14.17 22.87
N ALA A 208 3.35 15.16 23.33
CA ALA A 208 3.76 16.07 24.39
C ALA A 208 3.99 15.39 25.76
N GLN A 209 3.30 14.27 26.02
CA GLN A 209 3.38 13.52 27.28
C GLN A 209 4.54 12.50 27.30
N LEU A 210 5.22 12.30 26.18
CA LEU A 210 6.32 11.35 26.06
C LEU A 210 7.60 11.85 26.75
N SER A 211 8.40 10.90 27.24
CA SER A 211 9.79 11.15 27.63
C SER A 211 10.63 11.58 26.42
N ASP A 212 11.81 12.17 26.64
CA ASP A 212 12.67 12.60 25.52
C ASP A 212 13.18 11.42 24.68
N SER A 213 13.43 10.26 25.30
CA SER A 213 13.76 9.03 24.58
C SER A 213 12.61 8.53 23.71
N ASP A 214 11.38 8.56 24.23
CA ASP A 214 10.19 8.14 23.48
C ASP A 214 9.87 9.12 22.34
N LYS A 215 10.08 10.43 22.55
CA LYS A 215 9.96 11.45 21.49
C LYS A 215 10.96 11.18 20.38
N THR A 216 12.22 10.93 20.72
CA THR A 216 13.27 10.59 19.75
C THR A 216 12.89 9.34 18.93
N GLN A 217 12.30 8.33 19.57
CA GLN A 217 11.77 7.15 18.88
C GLN A 217 10.67 7.52 17.88
N ILE A 218 9.69 8.34 18.29
CA ILE A 218 8.62 8.80 17.40
C ILE A 218 9.15 9.65 16.25
N ASP A 219 10.08 10.56 16.52
CA ASP A 219 10.68 11.41 15.49
C ASP A 219 11.45 10.57 14.46
N THR A 220 12.16 9.53 14.91
CA THR A 220 12.83 8.57 14.02
C THR A 220 11.82 7.84 13.13
N VAL A 221 10.70 7.40 13.70
CA VAL A 221 9.60 6.74 12.97
C VAL A 221 8.97 7.69 11.94
N VAL A 222 8.72 8.94 12.32
CA VAL A 222 8.13 9.96 11.46
C VAL A 222 9.09 10.36 10.34
N ALA A 223 10.37 10.55 10.64
CA ALA A 223 11.43 10.82 9.66
C ALA A 223 11.62 9.62 8.70
N GLY A 224 11.54 8.40 9.23
CA GLY A 224 11.59 7.16 8.46
C GLY A 224 10.31 6.86 7.67
N LYS A 225 9.22 7.59 7.93
CA LYS A 225 7.91 7.55 7.26
C LYS A 225 7.19 6.20 7.27
N THR A 226 7.55 5.30 8.19
CA THR A 226 6.99 3.95 8.31
C THR A 226 6.64 3.60 9.76
N LEU A 227 5.41 3.13 10.01
CA LEU A 227 4.92 2.66 11.31
C LEU A 227 4.60 1.16 11.27
N LEU A 228 4.97 0.45 12.36
CA LEU A 228 4.84 -0.99 12.69
C LEU A 228 6.15 -1.79 12.55
N PRO A 229 6.40 -2.78 13.45
CA PRO A 229 7.66 -3.50 13.51
C PRO A 229 7.90 -4.33 12.26
N GLN A 230 9.17 -4.36 11.82
CA GLN A 230 9.66 -5.22 10.75
C GLN A 230 9.42 -6.69 11.14
N PRO A 231 8.98 -7.55 10.21
CA PRO A 231 8.73 -8.96 10.48
C PRO A 231 10.02 -9.66 10.95
N THR A 232 9.87 -10.56 11.91
CA THR A 232 10.92 -11.50 12.31
C THR A 232 11.00 -12.63 11.29
N GLN A 233 12.14 -12.70 10.59
CA GLN A 233 12.59 -13.72 9.62
C GLN A 233 12.20 -13.51 8.15
N GLN A 234 13.22 -13.33 7.31
CA GLN A 234 13.18 -13.44 5.85
C GLN A 234 13.41 -14.90 5.42
N GLN A 235 12.64 -15.37 4.44
CA GLN A 235 12.97 -16.56 3.66
C GLN A 235 13.97 -16.17 2.54
N THR A 236 14.84 -17.11 2.14
CA THR A 236 15.89 -16.86 1.14
C THR A 236 15.31 -16.87 -0.30
N PRO A 237 15.49 -15.81 -1.12
CA PRO A 237 14.68 -15.58 -2.34
C PRO A 237 15.14 -16.27 -3.64
N ASP A 238 16.29 -16.96 -3.65
CA ASP A 238 17.05 -17.14 -4.90
C ASP A 238 16.40 -18.06 -5.96
N THR A 239 15.48 -18.94 -5.59
CA THR A 239 14.89 -19.90 -6.56
C THR A 239 13.60 -19.42 -7.22
N VAL A 240 12.88 -18.45 -6.65
CA VAL A 240 11.59 -18.02 -7.19
C VAL A 240 11.74 -16.94 -8.26
N MET A 241 12.67 -16.01 -8.08
CA MET A 241 12.93 -14.95 -9.04
C MET A 241 13.39 -15.48 -10.41
N GLN A 242 14.12 -16.60 -10.43
CA GLN A 242 14.50 -17.26 -11.69
C GLN A 242 13.29 -17.84 -12.43
N LYS A 243 12.31 -18.42 -11.71
CA LYS A 243 11.09 -18.97 -12.31
C LYS A 243 10.19 -17.87 -12.86
N LEU A 244 10.02 -16.78 -12.12
CA LEU A 244 9.23 -15.62 -12.56
C LEU A 244 9.85 -14.97 -13.81
N SER A 245 11.17 -14.76 -13.81
CA SER A 245 11.88 -14.25 -14.98
C SER A 245 11.79 -15.19 -16.18
N ALA A 246 11.81 -16.52 -15.99
CA ALA A 246 11.62 -17.47 -17.09
C ALA A 246 10.18 -17.46 -17.67
N LEU A 247 9.17 -17.21 -16.83
CA LEU A 247 7.78 -17.14 -17.26
C LEU A 247 7.45 -15.85 -18.01
N PHE A 248 8.09 -14.73 -17.64
CA PHE A 248 7.75 -13.40 -18.17
C PHE A 248 8.82 -12.77 -19.06
N GLY A 249 10.07 -13.26 -19.03
CA GLY A 249 11.24 -12.67 -19.68
C GLY A 249 11.30 -12.73 -21.20
N GLY A 250 10.20 -13.04 -21.87
CA GLY A 250 10.07 -12.99 -23.34
C GLY A 250 9.01 -12.01 -23.85
N LEU A 251 8.31 -11.30 -22.95
CA LEU A 251 7.08 -10.57 -23.30
C LEU A 251 7.14 -9.05 -23.10
N TRP A 252 8.26 -8.49 -22.65
CA TRP A 252 8.34 -7.07 -22.31
C TRP A 252 9.68 -6.45 -22.72
N TRP A 253 9.74 -5.95 -23.96
CA TRP A 253 10.64 -4.93 -24.48
C TRP A 253 9.85 -4.10 -25.48
#